data_AF-A0A2X2IRZ8-F1
#
_entry.id   AF-A0A2X2IRZ8-F1
#
_cell.length_a   1.000
_cell.length_b   1.000
_cell.length_c   1.000
_cell.angle_alpha   90.00
_cell.angle_beta   90.00
_cell.angle_gamma   90.00
#
_symmetry.space_group_name_H-M   'P 1'
#
loop_
_entity.id
_entity.type
_entity.pdbx_description
1 polymer ?
#
loop_
_entity_poly.entity_id
_entity_poly.type
_entity_poly.pdbx_seq_one_letter_code
_entity_poly.pdbx_strand_id
1 'polypeptide(L)'
;MRPLKSFLNDLRIRASWGKTGNNASPGNYDHLPSYGTVNYSFNNQAVRGLAQTKLGNDLLHWETTTTTNVGFTATAWRNKLTVEFDAYRAYTDGILYVPTIPATTGTATAATMNIAEVSKRGLELTLGYQDKINDLNMAYQPTSPIIPIVSKNIKAHCRRVMSLMPPVIGFTSPISVWFLME
;
A
#
# COMPACT_ATOMS: atom_id res chain seq x y z
N MET A 1 -19.10 -28.85 -18.23
CA MET A 1 -17.89 -28.30 -18.88
C MET A 1 -17.11 -29.47 -19.48
N ARG A 2 -16.80 -29.46 -20.77
CA ARG A 2 -15.98 -30.51 -21.42
C ARG A 2 -14.53 -30.40 -20.94
N PRO A 3 -13.80 -31.51 -20.74
CA PRO A 3 -12.39 -31.46 -20.34
C PRO A 3 -11.57 -30.73 -21.41
N LEU A 4 -10.85 -29.67 -21.01
CA LEU A 4 -9.99 -28.86 -21.87
C LEU A 4 -8.69 -29.63 -22.22
N LYS A 5 -8.81 -30.65 -23.09
CA LYS A 5 -7.71 -31.54 -23.54
C LYS A 5 -6.99 -32.29 -22.41
N SER A 6 -6.30 -33.38 -22.75
CA SER A 6 -5.57 -34.28 -21.85
C SER A 6 -4.47 -33.63 -20.96
N PHE A 7 -4.22 -32.33 -21.11
CA PHE A 7 -3.07 -31.63 -20.54
C PHE A 7 -3.47 -30.58 -19.50
N LEU A 8 -4.62 -29.92 -19.65
CA LEU A 8 -5.06 -28.82 -18.79
C LEU A 8 -6.28 -29.26 -17.98
N ASN A 9 -6.15 -29.24 -16.65
CA ASN A 9 -7.18 -29.71 -15.74
C ASN A 9 -8.17 -28.60 -15.39
N ASP A 10 -7.64 -27.43 -15.02
CA ASP A 10 -8.44 -26.28 -14.61
C ASP A 10 -7.75 -24.98 -15.00
N LEU A 11 -8.56 -23.98 -15.34
CA LEU A 11 -8.10 -22.62 -15.61
C LEU A 11 -9.11 -21.65 -15.03
N ARG A 12 -8.65 -20.88 -14.04
CA ARG A 12 -9.43 -19.83 -13.39
C ARG A 12 -8.78 -18.49 -13.65
N ILE A 13 -9.53 -17.56 -14.21
CA ILE A 13 -9.11 -16.17 -14.40
C ILE A 13 -9.76 -15.34 -13.30
N ARG A 14 -8.98 -14.47 -12.65
CA ARG A 14 -9.43 -13.56 -11.60
C ARG A 14 -9.13 -12.13 -12.03
N ALA A 15 -10.10 -11.24 -11.85
CA ALA A 15 -9.89 -9.81 -11.96
C ALA A 15 -10.65 -9.16 -10.81
N SER A 16 -10.01 -8.21 -10.12
CA SER A 16 -10.64 -7.44 -9.06
C SER A 16 -10.24 -5.97 -9.16
N TRP A 17 -11.21 -5.12 -8.83
CA TRP A 17 -11.05 -3.69 -8.76
C TRP A 17 -11.80 -3.21 -7.53
N GLY A 18 -11.15 -2.40 -6.70
CA GLY A 18 -11.73 -1.92 -5.46
C GLY A 18 -11.12 -0.60 -5.04
N LYS A 19 -11.91 0.17 -4.29
CA LYS A 19 -11.52 1.47 -3.74
C LYS A 19 -11.74 1.42 -2.24
N THR A 20 -10.66 1.61 -1.47
CA THR A 20 -10.68 1.60 -0.01
C THR A 20 -10.32 2.98 0.51
N GLY A 21 -11.16 3.54 1.38
CA GLY A 21 -10.91 4.79 2.07
C GLY A 21 -10.21 4.55 3.41
N ASN A 22 -9.25 5.41 3.75
CA ASN A 22 -8.56 5.43 5.02
C ASN A 22 -8.75 6.79 5.71
N ASN A 23 -9.17 6.76 6.97
CA ASN A 23 -9.36 7.95 7.81
C ASN A 23 -8.18 8.14 8.77
N ALA A 24 -6.94 8.05 8.27
CA ALA A 24 -5.74 8.24 9.08
C ALA A 24 -5.47 9.72 9.41
N SER A 25 -6.52 10.49 9.70
CA SER A 25 -6.41 11.87 10.14
C SER A 25 -5.75 11.91 11.54
N PRO A 26 -4.80 12.83 11.80
CA PRO A 26 -4.20 13.04 13.13
C PRO A 26 -5.23 13.39 14.22
N GLY A 27 -6.40 13.89 13.84
CA GLY A 27 -7.48 14.25 14.77
C GLY A 27 -8.86 14.27 14.13
N ASN A 28 -9.90 14.13 14.96
CA ASN A 28 -11.30 14.13 14.52
C ASN A 28 -11.78 15.50 14.00
N TYR A 29 -11.12 16.58 14.43
CA TYR A 29 -11.48 17.97 14.09
C TYR A 29 -10.39 18.67 13.30
N ASP A 30 -9.55 17.92 12.59
CA ASP A 30 -8.41 18.47 11.85
C ASP A 30 -8.79 19.38 10.68
N HIS A 31 -10.05 19.36 10.27
CA HIS A 31 -10.62 20.30 9.31
C HIS A 31 -10.82 21.69 9.94
N LEU A 32 -11.01 21.80 11.26
CA LEU A 32 -11.24 23.05 11.97
C LEU A 32 -9.92 23.67 12.47
N PRO A 33 -9.83 25.01 12.52
CA PRO A 33 -8.75 25.69 13.23
C PRO A 33 -8.84 25.42 14.73
N SER A 34 -7.70 25.23 15.38
CA SER A 34 -7.62 25.00 16.82
C SER A 34 -7.03 26.21 17.54
N TYR A 35 -7.55 26.50 18.73
CA TYR A 35 -7.11 27.58 19.60
C TYR A 35 -6.65 27.01 20.94
N GLY A 36 -5.54 27.54 21.45
CA GLY A 36 -4.96 27.17 22.73
C GLY A 36 -4.77 28.39 23.62
N THR A 37 -4.80 28.17 24.92
CA THR A 37 -4.47 29.22 25.89
C THR A 37 -2.97 29.50 25.87
N VAL A 38 -2.61 30.77 25.74
CA VAL A 38 -1.23 31.24 25.82
C VAL A 38 -1.09 32.21 26.98
N ASN A 39 0.01 32.16 27.72
CA ASN A 39 0.27 33.15 28.76
C ASN A 39 0.87 34.40 28.12
N TYR A 40 0.27 35.55 28.40
CA TYR A 40 0.74 36.85 27.96
C TYR A 40 0.97 37.74 29.17
N SER A 41 2.07 38.50 29.17
CA SER A 41 2.36 39.44 30.26
C SER A 41 1.61 40.75 29.99
N PHE A 42 0.61 41.05 30.81
CA PHE A 42 -0.14 42.30 30.75
C PHE A 42 -0.08 42.98 32.12
N ASN A 43 0.31 44.25 32.15
CA ASN A 43 0.50 45.00 33.41
C ASN A 43 1.40 44.27 34.44
N ASN A 44 2.53 43.71 34.00
CA ASN A 44 3.46 42.94 34.85
C ASN A 44 2.84 41.70 35.53
N GLN A 45 1.70 41.22 35.07
CA GLN A 45 1.03 40.01 35.55
C GLN A 45 0.84 39.02 34.39
N ALA A 46 0.98 37.73 34.68
CA ALA A 46 0.70 36.68 33.71
C ALA A 46 -0.81 36.51 33.55
N VAL A 47 -1.34 36.91 32.39
CA VAL A 47 -2.75 36.77 32.04
C VAL A 47 -2.90 35.69 30.98
N ARG A 48 -3.96 34.89 31.08
CA ARG A 48 -4.29 33.89 30.04
C ARG A 48 -4.92 34.59 28.85
N GLY A 49 -4.25 34.53 27.71
CA GLY A 49 -4.77 34.87 26.39
C GLY A 49 -5.17 33.61 25.61
N LEU A 50 -5.77 33.83 24.44
CA LEU A 50 -6.12 32.79 23.49
C LEU A 50 -5.37 33.06 22.18
N ALA A 51 -4.71 32.05 21.63
CA ALA A 51 -4.06 32.15 20.33
C ALA A 51 -4.37 30.92 19.48
N GLN A 52 -4.34 31.10 18.17
CA GLN A 52 -4.52 29.99 17.23
C GLN A 52 -3.26 29.12 17.23
N THR A 53 -3.43 27.82 17.47
CA THR A 53 -2.33 26.83 17.56
C THR A 53 -2.21 25.97 16.31
N LYS A 54 -3.29 25.79 15.55
CA LYS A 54 -3.31 25.00 14.30
C LYS A 54 -4.25 25.64 13.28
N LEU A 55 -3.81 25.67 12.02
CA LEU A 55 -4.66 26.08 10.89
C LEU A 55 -5.65 24.96 10.54
N GLY A 56 -6.86 25.35 10.14
CA GLY A 56 -7.88 24.42 9.63
C GLY A 56 -7.77 24.21 8.11
N ASN A 57 -8.41 23.16 7.61
CA ASN A 57 -8.50 22.87 6.18
C ASN A 57 -9.88 22.25 5.86
N ASP A 58 -10.78 23.06 5.28
CA ASP A 58 -12.12 22.64 4.90
C ASP A 58 -12.15 21.67 3.70
N LEU A 59 -11.04 21.54 2.96
CA LEU A 59 -10.89 20.63 1.83
C LEU A 59 -10.35 19.25 2.23
N LEU A 60 -10.25 18.98 3.54
CA LEU A 60 -9.76 17.71 4.06
C LEU A 60 -10.70 16.57 3.65
N HIS A 61 -10.14 15.54 3.01
CA HIS A 61 -10.88 14.35 2.64
C HIS A 61 -10.13 13.07 3.01
N TRP A 62 -10.79 11.92 2.89
CA TRP A 62 -10.19 10.63 3.20
C TRP A 62 -9.11 10.28 2.17
N GLU A 63 -8.02 9.68 2.63
CA GLU A 63 -7.03 9.07 1.75
C GLU A 63 -7.70 7.89 1.05
N THR A 64 -7.52 7.78 -0.26
CA THR A 64 -8.16 6.72 -1.02
C THR A 64 -7.16 5.85 -1.76
N THR A 65 -7.18 4.55 -1.48
CA THR A 65 -6.40 3.56 -2.22
C THR A 65 -7.29 2.81 -3.21
N THR A 66 -6.98 2.96 -4.50
CA THR A 66 -7.59 2.17 -5.58
C THR A 66 -6.67 0.99 -5.91
N THR A 67 -7.19 -0.22 -5.74
CA THR A 67 -6.46 -1.46 -6.01
C THR A 67 -7.07 -2.16 -7.21
N THR A 68 -6.20 -2.56 -8.13
CA THR A 68 -6.54 -3.35 -9.31
C THR A 68 -5.67 -4.58 -9.33
N ASN A 69 -6.27 -5.74 -9.52
CA ASN A 69 -5.56 -7.01 -9.60
C ASN A 69 -6.13 -7.82 -10.77
N VAL A 70 -5.23 -8.43 -11.54
CA VAL A 70 -5.54 -9.35 -12.61
C VAL A 70 -4.63 -10.54 -12.46
N GLY A 71 -5.19 -11.73 -12.41
CA GLY A 71 -4.42 -12.95 -12.25
C GLY A 71 -5.10 -14.15 -12.87
N PHE A 72 -4.34 -15.23 -12.98
CA PHE A 72 -4.88 -16.51 -13.38
C PHE A 72 -4.23 -17.62 -12.56
N THR A 73 -5.02 -18.68 -12.34
CA THR A 73 -4.56 -19.94 -11.78
C THR A 73 -4.81 -21.02 -12.82
N ALA A 74 -3.78 -21.76 -13.18
CA ALA A 74 -3.87 -22.88 -14.10
C ALA A 74 -3.33 -24.14 -13.45
N THR A 75 -4.03 -25.25 -13.65
CA THR A 75 -3.64 -26.57 -13.15
C THR A 75 -3.54 -27.52 -14.33
N ALA A 76 -2.43 -28.25 -14.43
CA ALA A 76 -2.10 -29.12 -15.55
C ALA A 76 -1.52 -30.48 -15.09
N TRP A 77 -1.41 -31.42 -16.03
CA TRP A 77 -0.84 -32.76 -15.81
C TRP A 77 -1.48 -33.57 -14.70
N ARG A 78 -2.81 -33.69 -14.68
CA ARG A 78 -3.55 -34.42 -13.63
C ARG A 78 -3.30 -33.81 -12.23
N ASN A 79 -3.33 -32.48 -12.16
CA ASN A 79 -3.10 -31.70 -10.94
C ASN A 79 -1.68 -31.78 -10.37
N LYS A 80 -0.71 -32.17 -11.20
CA LYS A 80 0.70 -32.20 -10.80
C LYS A 80 1.36 -30.83 -10.93
N LEU A 81 1.00 -30.01 -11.91
CA LEU A 81 1.56 -28.67 -12.08
C LEU A 81 0.49 -27.63 -11.81
N THR A 82 0.78 -26.70 -10.91
CA THR A 82 -0.03 -25.52 -10.60
C THR A 82 0.78 -24.27 -10.91
N VAL A 83 0.19 -23.35 -11.65
CA VAL A 83 0.77 -22.04 -11.95
C VAL A 83 -0.23 -20.98 -11.49
N GLU A 84 0.21 -20.08 -10.62
CA GLU A 84 -0.57 -18.92 -10.20
C GLU A 84 0.23 -17.67 -10.51
N PHE A 85 -0.39 -16.77 -11.25
CA PHE A 85 0.20 -15.49 -11.64
C PHE A 85 -0.78 -14.38 -11.26
N ASP A 86 -0.28 -13.35 -10.57
CA ASP A 86 -1.05 -12.19 -10.19
C ASP A 86 -0.28 -10.90 -10.52
N ALA A 87 -0.92 -10.02 -11.27
CA ALA A 87 -0.45 -8.68 -11.55
C ALA A 87 -1.32 -7.69 -10.77
N TYR A 88 -0.70 -6.86 -9.94
CA TYR A 88 -1.44 -5.88 -9.15
C TYR A 88 -0.88 -4.47 -9.28
N ARG A 89 -1.78 -3.52 -9.11
CA ARG A 89 -1.48 -2.10 -9.00
C ARG A 89 -2.38 -1.48 -7.95
N ALA A 90 -1.77 -0.91 -6.92
CA ALA A 90 -2.41 -0.08 -5.91
C ALA A 90 -1.98 1.37 -6.11
N TYR A 91 -2.94 2.29 -6.12
CA TYR A 91 -2.72 3.72 -6.23
C TYR A 91 -3.44 4.42 -5.08
N THR A 92 -2.67 5.05 -4.20
CA THR A 92 -3.14 5.80 -3.05
C THR A 92 -3.09 7.29 -3.37
N ASP A 93 -4.25 7.92 -3.30
CA ASP A 93 -4.48 9.33 -3.59
C ASP A 93 -4.84 10.10 -2.32
N GLY A 94 -4.37 11.34 -2.24
CA GLY A 94 -4.71 12.25 -1.16
C GLY A 94 -4.19 11.79 0.20
N ILE A 95 -2.92 11.40 0.27
CA ILE A 95 -2.26 11.05 1.54
C ILE A 95 -2.21 12.28 2.43
N LEU A 96 -2.67 12.09 3.66
CA LEU A 96 -2.74 13.11 4.71
C LEU A 96 -1.32 13.42 5.21
N TYR A 97 -0.91 14.68 5.07
CA TYR A 97 0.40 15.13 5.52
C TYR A 97 0.31 16.55 6.09
N VAL A 98 1.11 16.83 7.12
CA VAL A 98 1.24 18.16 7.71
C VAL A 98 2.50 18.81 7.15
N PRO A 99 2.39 19.75 6.19
CA PRO A 99 3.56 20.39 5.60
C PRO A 99 4.22 21.36 6.59
N THR A 100 5.53 21.57 6.45
CA THR A 100 6.20 22.66 7.15
C THR A 100 5.85 23.99 6.47
N ILE A 101 5.30 24.93 7.23
CA ILE A 101 4.94 26.28 6.75
C ILE A 101 6.02 27.31 7.11
N PRO A 102 6.18 28.38 6.32
CA PRO A 102 7.14 29.44 6.63
C PRO A 102 6.84 30.14 7.96
N ALA A 103 7.87 30.56 8.68
CA ALA A 103 7.74 31.27 9.96
C ALA A 103 6.99 32.62 9.86
N THR A 104 6.86 33.20 8.66
CA THR A 104 6.03 34.39 8.40
C THR A 104 4.54 34.16 8.67
N THR A 105 4.10 32.90 8.68
CA THR A 105 2.71 32.49 8.97
C THR A 105 2.38 32.55 10.47
N GLY A 106 3.37 32.88 11.30
CA GLY A 106 3.24 32.97 12.75
C GLY A 106 3.53 31.66 13.47
N THR A 107 3.00 31.53 14.69
CA THR A 107 3.29 30.42 15.61
C THR A 107 2.35 29.23 15.44
N ALA A 108 1.31 29.36 14.60
CA ALA A 108 0.37 28.28 14.34
C ALA A 108 1.01 27.18 13.50
N THR A 109 0.67 25.93 13.79
CA THR A 109 1.09 24.77 12.99
C THR A 109 0.25 24.66 11.72
N ALA A 110 0.83 24.07 10.67
CA ALA A 110 0.14 23.89 9.39
C ALA A 110 -1.11 23.01 9.52
N ALA A 111 -2.07 23.25 8.64
CA ALA A 111 -3.23 22.36 8.51
C ALA A 111 -2.80 21.01 7.92
N THR A 112 -3.52 19.95 8.28
CA THR A 112 -3.38 18.65 7.62
C THR A 112 -3.93 18.78 6.20
N MET A 113 -3.19 18.32 5.19
CA MET A 113 -3.57 18.46 3.78
C MET A 113 -3.36 17.14 3.01
N ASN A 114 -4.22 16.90 2.02
CA ASN A 114 -4.14 15.75 1.11
C ASN A 114 -3.17 16.05 -0.05
N ILE A 115 -1.86 15.96 0.19
CA ILE A 115 -0.83 16.43 -0.78
C ILE A 115 0.08 15.35 -1.34
N ALA A 116 -0.01 14.11 -0.88
CA ALA A 116 0.88 13.04 -1.34
C ALA A 116 0.11 11.93 -2.08
N GLU A 117 0.81 11.30 -3.02
CA GLU A 117 0.32 10.22 -3.86
C GLU A 117 1.36 9.08 -3.85
N VAL A 118 0.91 7.84 -3.72
CA VAL A 118 1.78 6.66 -3.76
C VAL A 118 1.21 5.66 -4.74
N SER A 119 2.07 5.13 -5.60
CA SER A 119 1.74 3.97 -6.43
C SER A 119 2.62 2.79 -6.05
N LYS A 120 2.00 1.62 -5.92
CA LYS A 120 2.66 0.33 -5.72
C LYS A 120 2.19 -0.59 -6.83
N ARG A 121 3.12 -1.25 -7.51
CA ARG A 121 2.80 -2.24 -8.54
C ARG A 121 3.77 -3.40 -8.46
N GLY A 122 3.29 -4.60 -8.72
CA GLY A 122 4.07 -5.81 -8.63
C GLY A 122 3.46 -6.93 -9.45
N LEU A 123 4.27 -7.96 -9.63
CA LEU A 123 3.88 -9.22 -10.25
C LEU A 123 4.19 -10.31 -9.23
N GLU A 124 3.35 -11.31 -9.11
CA GLU A 124 3.60 -12.46 -8.24
C GLU A 124 3.45 -13.71 -9.08
N LEU A 125 4.45 -14.59 -9.00
CA LEU A 125 4.46 -15.86 -9.69
C LEU A 125 4.72 -16.96 -8.68
N THR A 126 3.77 -17.88 -8.61
CA THR A 126 3.83 -19.08 -7.79
C THR A 126 3.76 -20.27 -8.72
N LEU A 127 4.79 -21.12 -8.66
CA LEU A 127 4.79 -22.41 -9.34
C LEU A 127 4.68 -23.49 -8.28
N GLY A 128 3.88 -24.52 -8.56
CA GLY A 128 3.74 -25.70 -7.73
C GLY A 128 3.87 -26.94 -8.60
N TYR A 129 4.69 -27.89 -8.18
CA TYR A 129 4.83 -29.20 -8.79
C TYR A 129 4.64 -30.27 -7.73
N GLN A 130 3.78 -31.24 -7.97
CA GLN A 130 3.52 -32.37 -7.10
C GLN A 130 3.62 -33.65 -7.91
N ASP A 131 4.39 -34.62 -7.41
CA ASP A 131 4.53 -35.93 -8.04
C ASP A 131 4.47 -37.05 -7.01
N LYS A 132 3.97 -38.21 -7.45
CA LYS A 132 3.95 -39.44 -6.66
C LYS A 132 4.81 -40.47 -7.38
N ILE A 133 5.94 -40.83 -6.80
CA ILE A 133 6.80 -41.93 -7.27
C ILE A 133 6.72 -43.03 -6.21
N ASN A 134 6.07 -44.14 -6.56
CA ASN A 134 5.76 -45.26 -5.67
C ASN A 134 4.99 -44.81 -4.40
N ASP A 135 5.58 -44.93 -3.20
CA ASP A 135 4.99 -44.52 -1.90
C ASP A 135 5.45 -43.13 -1.44
N LEU A 136 6.23 -42.40 -2.24
CA LEU A 136 6.76 -41.09 -1.87
C LEU A 136 5.95 -39.96 -2.50
N ASN A 137 5.38 -39.10 -1.64
CA ASN A 137 4.76 -37.84 -2.02
C ASN A 137 5.82 -36.75 -2.09
N MET A 138 6.04 -36.17 -3.28
CA MET A 138 6.96 -35.05 -3.46
C MET A 138 6.18 -33.81 -3.89
N ALA A 139 6.26 -32.74 -3.09
CA ALA A 139 5.68 -31.44 -3.42
C ALA A 139 6.77 -30.36 -3.42
N TYR A 140 6.81 -29.56 -4.49
CA TYR A 140 7.74 -28.45 -4.68
C TYR A 140 6.95 -27.21 -5.05
N GLN A 141 7.05 -26.13 -4.27
CA GLN A 141 6.30 -24.90 -4.51
C GLN A 141 7.20 -23.66 -4.41
N PRO A 142 7.99 -23.32 -5.44
CA PRO A 142 8.74 -22.08 -5.45
C PRO A 142 7.77 -20.90 -5.61
N THR A 143 7.72 -20.06 -4.59
CA THR A 143 7.11 -18.74 -4.67
C THR A 143 8.22 -17.73 -4.95
N SER A 144 8.08 -16.94 -6.01
CA SER A 144 8.97 -15.81 -6.26
C SER A 144 8.21 -14.52 -5.99
N PRO A 145 8.40 -13.89 -4.82
CA PRO A 145 7.86 -12.55 -4.62
C PRO A 145 8.66 -11.59 -5.50
N ILE A 146 8.07 -11.08 -6.58
CA ILE A 146 8.70 -9.95 -7.28
C ILE A 146 8.44 -8.71 -6.43
N ILE A 147 9.53 -8.09 -5.97
CA ILE A 147 9.47 -6.94 -5.08
C ILE A 147 8.63 -5.83 -5.75
N PRO A 148 7.60 -5.29 -5.08
CA PRO A 148 6.78 -4.24 -5.66
C PRO A 148 7.60 -3.00 -5.95
N ILE A 149 7.43 -2.44 -7.14
CA ILE A 149 7.93 -1.12 -7.47
C ILE A 149 7.03 -0.11 -6.77
N VAL A 150 7.60 0.61 -5.81
CA VAL A 150 6.93 1.69 -5.07
C VAL A 150 7.43 3.03 -5.59
N SER A 151 6.52 3.86 -6.09
CA SER A 151 6.80 5.24 -6.47
C SER A 151 5.96 6.17 -5.60
N LYS A 152 6.63 7.01 -4.80
CA LYS A 152 6.01 8.03 -3.96
C LYS A 152 6.23 9.41 -4.58
N ASN A 153 5.15 10.13 -4.83
CA ASN A 153 5.17 11.51 -5.31
C ASN A 153 4.50 12.40 -4.26
N ILE A 154 5.17 13.49 -3.89
CA ILE A 154 4.57 14.54 -3.07
C ILE A 154 4.17 15.67 -4.01
N LYS A 155 2.88 15.96 -4.07
CA LYS A 155 2.28 17.06 -4.81
C LYS A 155 2.43 18.35 -3.98
N ALA A 156 3.67 18.68 -3.63
CA ALA A 156 3.96 19.99 -3.04
C ALA A 156 3.99 21.03 -4.17
N HIS A 157 3.31 22.16 -3.96
CA HIS A 157 3.35 23.31 -4.88
C HIS A 157 4.76 23.92 -5.01
N CYS A 158 5.76 23.41 -4.28
CA CYS A 158 7.17 23.72 -4.45
C CYS A 158 8.00 22.43 -4.48
N ARG A 159 8.62 22.18 -5.64
CA ARG A 159 9.55 21.07 -6.00
C ARG A 159 9.04 19.63 -5.82
N ARG A 160 8.82 19.00 -6.97
CA ARG A 160 8.68 17.56 -7.21
C ARG A 160 9.94 16.82 -6.73
N VAL A 161 9.99 16.39 -5.47
CA VAL A 161 11.06 15.48 -4.99
C VAL A 161 10.61 14.06 -5.30
N MET A 162 11.03 13.55 -6.46
CA MET A 162 10.82 12.16 -6.85
C MET A 162 11.88 11.31 -6.16
N SER A 163 11.53 10.72 -5.02
CA SER A 163 12.36 9.71 -4.37
C SER A 163 12.12 8.36 -5.06
N LEU A 164 12.99 8.02 -6.00
CA LEU A 164 13.06 6.68 -6.57
C LEU A 164 13.86 5.82 -5.59
N MET A 165 13.19 5.00 -4.79
CA MET A 165 13.88 3.90 -4.11
C MET A 165 14.42 2.94 -5.19
N PRO A 166 15.73 2.62 -5.18
CA PRO A 166 16.30 1.72 -6.17
C PRO A 166 15.67 0.32 -6.04
N PRO A 167 15.37 -0.36 -7.16
CA PRO A 167 14.93 -1.74 -7.12
C PRO A 167 16.12 -2.62 -6.68
N VAL A 168 16.08 -3.12 -5.45
CA VAL A 168 17.00 -4.18 -5.01
C VAL A 168 16.44 -5.50 -5.55
N ILE A 169 17.10 -6.06 -6.57
CA ILE A 169 16.73 -7.37 -7.13
C ILE A 169 17.27 -8.44 -6.17
N GLY A 170 16.42 -8.91 -5.25
CA GLY A 170 16.74 -10.00 -4.34
C GLY A 170 15.92 -11.24 -4.68
N PHE A 171 16.54 -12.26 -5.27
CA PHE A 171 15.98 -13.61 -5.31
C PHE A 171 16.13 -14.22 -3.91
N THR A 172 15.14 -14.05 -3.03
CA THR A 172 15.07 -14.85 -1.80
C THR A 172 14.14 -16.02 -2.07
N SER A 173 14.71 -17.20 -2.33
CA SER A 173 13.96 -18.45 -2.49
C SER A 173 13.75 -19.10 -1.12
N PRO A 174 12.53 -19.22 -0.58
CA PRO A 174 12.24 -20.26 0.39
C PRO A 174 11.92 -21.53 -0.40
N ILE A 175 12.92 -22.39 -0.60
CA ILE A 175 12.70 -23.74 -1.10
C ILE A 175 12.19 -24.57 0.09
N SER A 176 10.87 -24.66 0.22
CA SER A 176 10.23 -25.56 1.18
C SER A 176 10.03 -26.92 0.52
N VAL A 177 10.88 -27.90 0.83
CA VAL A 177 10.68 -29.30 0.45
C VAL A 177 10.14 -30.03 1.67
N TRP A 178 8.88 -30.49 1.59
CA TRP A 178 8.28 -31.32 2.63
C TRP A 178 8.24 -32.76 2.14
N PHE A 179 8.98 -33.64 2.79
CA PHE A 179 8.83 -35.09 2.64
C PHE A 179 7.87 -35.57 3.73
N LEU A 180 6.69 -36.05 3.33
CA LEU A 180 5.81 -36.83 4.20
C LEU A 180 6.09 -38.31 3.91
N MET A 181 6.72 -38.98 4.88
CA MET A 181 6.78 -40.44 4.95
C MET A 181 5.61 -40.86 5.86
N GLU A 182 4.67 -41.65 5.34
CA GLU A 182 3.76 -42.44 6.18
C GLU A 182 4.51 -43.63 6.80
#